data_AF-A0A843HN30-F1
#
_entry.id   AF-A0A843HN30-F1
#
_cell.length_a   1.000
_cell.length_b   1.000
_cell.length_c   1.000
_cell.angle_alpha   90.00
_cell.angle_beta   90.00
_cell.angle_gamma   90.00
#
_symmetry.space_group_name_H-M   'P 1'
#
loop_
_entity.id
_entity.type
_entity.pdbx_description
1 polymer ?
#
loop_
_entity_poly.entity_id
_entity_poly.type
_entity_poly.pdbx_seq_one_letter_code
_entity_poly.pdbx_strand_id
1 'polypeptide(L)'
;MGKLKSEIKKYSNAKNIKKQLYENKTWYTIRAILGNSFANHYFLIGARQRGKTFAVQEYVLKCFFNPKHPLYHVPFYWMRLNDVAIKAMKENHAIKCFEPLLVQRFKLYDLKVRGDSIFLKDGTLLCRIYGLSTAYNQKGAALYNADTFKGCNIIVDEIALEKGQKRTMDPAYNLSLQVENICRNQRKNVKIFYMLNNTEEAPEILTAIAHYIPIEYGVYKLKRRRCVIDYIPNTKGYEEMRKEALATDIDAGGSNFTNKVVRDIKLLWKGRLDKPQMVVKYSKYQSDWYTLWSSPGGTVICPYKGEKKTSVAMKRYIDDTFLPDLRDSIIEQEDVRAFKYKDIYTQTTWRKNMELIKK
;
A
#
# COMPACT_ATOMS: atom_id res chain seq x y z
N MET A 1 -40.99 19.40 -22.27
CA MET A 1 -39.63 19.09 -22.79
C MET A 1 -38.56 20.16 -22.48
N GLY A 2 -38.87 21.46 -22.44
CA GLY A 2 -37.86 22.53 -22.20
C GLY A 2 -37.15 22.49 -20.83
N LYS A 3 -37.90 22.24 -19.74
CA LYS A 3 -37.32 22.11 -18.37
C LYS A 3 -36.29 20.98 -18.27
N LEU A 4 -36.61 19.79 -18.78
CA LEU A 4 -35.72 18.62 -18.74
C LEU A 4 -34.41 18.86 -19.51
N LYS A 5 -34.46 19.51 -20.67
CA LYS A 5 -33.26 19.89 -21.45
C LYS A 5 -32.40 20.92 -20.70
N SER A 6 -33.00 21.89 -20.00
CA SER A 6 -32.28 22.88 -19.20
C SER A 6 -31.59 22.27 -17.97
N GLU A 7 -32.24 21.29 -17.32
CA GLU A 7 -31.67 20.57 -16.18
C GLU A 7 -30.49 19.70 -16.62
N ILE A 8 -30.65 18.92 -17.71
CA ILE A 8 -29.56 18.11 -18.28
C ILE A 8 -28.33 18.97 -18.62
N LYS A 9 -28.54 20.16 -19.22
CA LYS A 9 -27.46 21.10 -19.56
C LYS A 9 -26.76 21.66 -18.30
N LYS A 10 -27.52 21.98 -17.25
CA LYS A 10 -27.00 22.43 -15.95
C LYS A 10 -26.17 21.34 -15.26
N TYR A 11 -26.63 20.09 -15.26
CA TYR A 11 -25.90 18.95 -14.69
C TYR A 11 -24.61 18.63 -15.47
N SER A 12 -24.67 18.69 -16.81
CA SER A 12 -23.48 18.52 -17.66
C SER A 12 -22.43 19.60 -17.38
N ASN A 13 -22.84 20.87 -17.31
CA ASN A 13 -21.94 21.98 -16.99
C ASN A 13 -21.34 21.85 -15.59
N ALA A 14 -22.13 21.47 -14.58
CA ALA A 14 -21.63 21.26 -13.21
C ALA A 14 -20.61 20.11 -13.14
N LYS A 15 -20.80 19.03 -13.93
CA LYS A 15 -19.85 17.92 -14.03
C LYS A 15 -18.54 18.36 -14.69
N ASN A 16 -18.62 19.18 -15.74
CA ASN A 16 -17.45 19.73 -16.42
C ASN A 16 -16.65 20.70 -15.54
N ILE A 17 -17.32 21.60 -14.81
CA ILE A 17 -16.68 22.50 -13.85
C ILE A 17 -15.97 21.71 -12.74
N LYS A 18 -16.62 20.68 -12.17
CA LYS A 18 -15.98 19.82 -11.16
C LYS A 18 -14.77 19.07 -11.70
N LYS A 19 -14.81 18.63 -12.96
CA LYS A 19 -13.69 17.96 -13.63
C LYS A 19 -12.52 18.94 -13.83
N GLN A 20 -12.77 20.15 -14.34
CA GLN A 20 -11.74 21.20 -14.49
C GLN A 20 -11.13 21.59 -13.14
N LEU A 21 -11.96 21.79 -12.11
CA LEU A 21 -11.48 22.07 -10.75
C LEU A 21 -10.64 20.93 -10.17
N TYR A 22 -10.87 19.69 -10.58
CA TYR A 22 -10.04 18.56 -10.17
C TYR A 22 -8.72 18.51 -10.96
N GLU A 23 -8.77 18.71 -12.28
CA GLU A 23 -7.60 18.73 -13.15
C GLU A 23 -6.59 19.84 -12.79
N ASN A 24 -7.08 20.94 -12.24
CA ASN A 24 -6.25 22.06 -11.81
C ASN A 24 -5.80 21.97 -10.34
N LYS A 25 -6.21 20.95 -9.58
CA LYS A 25 -5.81 20.80 -8.17
C LYS A 25 -4.39 20.30 -8.02
N THR A 26 -3.55 21.09 -7.38
CA THR A 26 -2.16 20.73 -7.02
C THR A 26 -2.08 19.69 -5.91
N TRP A 27 -3.06 19.65 -5.00
CA TRP A 27 -3.03 18.79 -3.81
C TRP A 27 -4.18 17.77 -3.78
N TYR A 28 -3.85 16.56 -3.33
CA TYR A 28 -4.79 15.45 -3.19
C TYR A 28 -5.67 15.56 -1.93
N THR A 29 -6.82 14.87 -1.93
CA THR A 29 -7.73 14.77 -0.78
C THR A 29 -8.27 13.35 -0.62
N ILE A 30 -8.28 12.85 0.61
CA ILE A 30 -8.73 11.48 0.94
C ILE A 30 -10.26 11.33 1.08
N ARG A 31 -11.04 12.38 0.84
CA ARG A 31 -12.51 12.35 1.03
C ARG A 31 -13.19 11.25 0.21
N ALA A 32 -12.67 10.94 -0.97
CA ALA A 32 -13.23 9.92 -1.86
C ALA A 32 -13.19 8.50 -1.26
N ILE A 33 -12.19 8.21 -0.43
CA ILE A 33 -12.01 6.88 0.16
C ILE A 33 -12.58 6.75 1.58
N LEU A 34 -12.63 7.84 2.35
CA LEU A 34 -13.06 7.79 3.75
C LEU A 34 -14.54 7.46 3.96
N GLY A 35 -15.38 7.58 2.92
CA GLY A 35 -16.79 7.15 2.98
C GLY A 35 -17.00 5.63 3.01
N ASN A 36 -15.94 4.84 2.81
CA ASN A 36 -16.02 3.37 2.75
C ASN A 36 -15.89 2.75 4.15
N SER A 37 -16.94 2.85 4.97
CA SER A 37 -16.95 2.39 6.37
C SER A 37 -16.64 0.90 6.59
N PHE A 38 -16.79 0.05 5.56
CA PHE A 38 -16.42 -1.37 5.61
C PHE A 38 -14.90 -1.61 5.69
N ALA A 39 -14.11 -0.62 5.26
CA ALA A 39 -12.67 -0.76 5.08
C ALA A 39 -11.90 -0.39 6.34
N ASN A 40 -10.89 -1.21 6.64
CA ASN A 40 -9.88 -0.94 7.65
C ASN A 40 -8.55 -0.54 7.00
N HIS A 41 -8.27 -1.03 5.80
CA HIS A 41 -7.02 -0.76 5.07
C HIS A 41 -7.28 0.24 3.94
N TYR A 42 -6.49 1.32 3.91
CA TYR A 42 -6.60 2.41 2.95
C TYR A 42 -5.24 2.63 2.29
N PHE A 43 -5.07 2.14 1.07
CA PHE A 43 -3.86 2.35 0.29
C PHE A 43 -3.97 3.63 -0.52
N LEU A 44 -2.98 4.51 -0.39
CA LEU A 44 -2.83 5.74 -1.13
C LEU A 44 -1.58 5.61 -1.99
N ILE A 45 -1.77 5.30 -3.27
CA ILE A 45 -0.68 5.04 -4.21
C ILE A 45 -0.60 6.21 -5.19
N GLY A 46 0.54 6.90 -5.25
CA GLY A 46 0.74 8.01 -6.18
C GLY A 46 2.05 8.75 -5.95
N ALA A 47 2.20 9.91 -6.58
CA ALA A 47 3.48 10.63 -6.64
C ALA A 47 3.98 11.11 -5.29
N ARG A 48 5.30 11.25 -5.21
CA ARG A 48 5.96 12.02 -4.15
C ARG A 48 5.40 13.46 -4.15
N GLN A 49 5.25 14.04 -2.96
CA GLN A 49 4.73 15.41 -2.79
C GLN A 49 3.33 15.67 -3.39
N ARG A 50 2.48 14.65 -3.55
CA ARG A 50 1.09 14.85 -3.99
C ARG A 50 0.15 15.32 -2.85
N GLY A 51 0.68 15.46 -1.64
CA GLY A 51 -0.09 15.81 -0.43
C GLY A 51 -0.72 14.61 0.29
N LYS A 52 -0.26 13.38 0.02
CA LYS A 52 -0.75 12.15 0.68
C LYS A 52 -0.57 12.24 2.21
N THR A 53 0.66 12.52 2.65
CA THR A 53 1.04 12.66 4.07
C THR A 53 0.23 13.74 4.76
N PHE A 54 0.20 14.95 4.18
CA PHE A 54 -0.63 16.05 4.70
C PHE A 54 -2.10 15.65 4.88
N ALA A 55 -2.72 15.04 3.87
CA ALA A 55 -4.14 14.70 3.91
C ALA A 55 -4.46 13.66 5.01
N VAL A 56 -3.59 12.67 5.21
CA VAL A 56 -3.75 11.66 6.27
C VAL A 56 -3.49 12.26 7.64
N GLN A 57 -2.42 13.04 7.82
CA GLN A 57 -2.12 13.75 9.06
C GLN A 57 -3.28 14.66 9.48
N GLU A 58 -3.81 15.45 8.53
CA GLU A 58 -4.93 16.34 8.79
C GLU A 58 -6.15 15.54 9.28
N TYR A 59 -6.44 14.39 8.69
CA TYR A 59 -7.55 13.55 9.11
C TYR A 59 -7.35 12.99 10.51
N VAL A 60 -6.19 12.42 10.83
CA VAL A 60 -5.97 11.84 12.17
C VAL A 60 -5.98 12.92 13.25
N LEU A 61 -5.47 14.12 12.96
CA LEU A 61 -5.52 15.26 13.89
C LEU A 61 -6.96 15.76 14.05
N LYS A 62 -7.75 15.86 12.98
CA LYS A 62 -9.20 16.15 13.08
C LYS A 62 -9.93 15.12 13.93
N CYS A 63 -9.61 13.83 13.79
CA CYS A 63 -10.19 12.79 14.62
C CYS A 63 -9.81 12.96 16.09
N PHE A 64 -8.55 13.30 16.38
CA PHE A 64 -8.01 13.46 17.72
C PHE A 64 -8.60 14.67 18.45
N PHE A 65 -8.70 15.83 17.77
CA PHE A 65 -9.12 17.09 18.37
C PHE A 65 -10.62 17.40 18.28
N ASN A 66 -11.43 16.55 17.65
CA ASN A 66 -12.87 16.79 17.50
C ASN A 66 -13.68 16.03 18.58
N PRO A 67 -14.33 16.73 19.54
CA PRO A 67 -15.10 16.09 20.60
C PRO A 67 -16.26 15.20 20.13
N LYS A 68 -16.75 15.43 18.90
CA LYS A 68 -17.83 14.63 18.29
C LYS A 68 -17.33 13.37 17.62
N HIS A 69 -16.02 13.19 17.48
CA HIS A 69 -15.45 12.04 16.79
C HIS A 69 -15.21 10.88 17.77
N PRO A 70 -15.49 9.61 17.40
CA PRO A 70 -15.28 8.45 18.28
C PRO A 70 -13.83 8.26 18.76
N LEU A 71 -12.88 8.87 18.05
CA LEU A 71 -11.45 8.83 18.36
C LEU A 71 -10.93 10.12 19.01
N TYR A 72 -11.81 10.93 19.61
CA TYR A 72 -11.42 12.10 20.38
C TYR A 72 -10.43 11.71 21.49
N HIS A 73 -9.27 12.37 21.53
CA HIS A 73 -8.15 12.09 22.43
C HIS A 73 -7.65 10.63 22.40
N VAL A 74 -7.90 9.90 21.32
CA VAL A 74 -7.33 8.56 21.12
C VAL A 74 -6.04 8.70 20.31
N PRO A 75 -4.88 8.32 20.85
CA PRO A 75 -3.61 8.49 20.15
C PRO A 75 -3.58 7.67 18.86
N PHE A 76 -2.94 8.23 17.83
CA PHE A 76 -2.68 7.51 16.58
C PHE A 76 -1.26 6.95 16.54
N TYR A 77 -1.01 6.03 15.62
CA TYR A 77 0.29 5.38 15.45
C TYR A 77 0.88 5.76 14.11
N TRP A 78 2.19 5.97 14.05
CA TRP A 78 2.91 6.22 12.81
C TRP A 78 4.08 5.26 12.69
N MET A 79 4.05 4.44 11.66
CA MET A 79 5.06 3.45 11.36
C MET A 79 5.87 3.85 10.12
N ARG A 80 7.19 3.65 10.20
CA ARG A 80 8.13 3.71 9.07
C ARG A 80 9.03 2.49 9.07
N LEU A 81 9.65 2.21 7.92
CA LEU A 81 10.52 1.04 7.80
C LEU A 81 11.82 1.17 8.60
N ASN A 82 12.44 2.36 8.60
CA ASN A 82 13.79 2.59 9.11
C ASN A 82 13.80 3.43 10.40
N ASP A 83 14.54 2.98 11.41
CA ASP A 83 14.73 3.69 12.68
C ASP A 83 15.43 5.04 12.52
N VAL A 84 16.29 5.20 11.51
CA VAL A 84 16.97 6.47 11.21
C VAL A 84 15.95 7.56 10.84
N ALA A 85 14.99 7.22 9.99
CA ALA A 85 13.91 8.15 9.62
C ALA A 85 13.06 8.53 10.85
N ILE A 86 12.84 7.58 11.75
CA ILE A 86 12.09 7.78 12.99
C ILE A 86 12.84 8.68 13.97
N LYS A 87 14.16 8.49 14.10
CA LYS A 87 14.99 9.35 14.93
C LYS A 87 14.90 10.80 14.45
N ALA A 88 15.04 11.03 13.14
CA ALA A 88 14.91 12.36 12.55
C ALA A 88 13.51 12.99 12.77
N MET A 89 12.44 12.18 12.78
CA MET A 89 11.09 12.66 13.10
C MET A 89 10.92 13.05 14.57
N LYS A 90 11.68 12.43 15.49
CA LYS A 90 11.61 12.68 16.93
C LYS A 90 12.52 13.81 17.40
N GLU A 91 13.53 14.16 16.61
CA GLU A 91 14.45 15.28 16.90
C GLU A 91 13.71 16.62 17.03
N ASN A 92 14.33 17.56 17.77
CA ASN A 92 13.82 18.91 18.00
C ASN A 92 12.34 18.92 18.42
N HIS A 93 12.01 18.16 19.46
CA HIS A 93 10.65 18.06 19.98
C HIS A 93 9.62 17.58 18.95
N ALA A 94 10.03 16.74 18.00
CA ALA A 94 9.18 16.25 16.92
C ALA A 94 8.52 17.34 16.05
N ILE A 95 9.10 18.55 16.00
CA ILE A 95 8.55 19.65 15.19
C ILE A 95 8.52 19.31 13.69
N LYS A 96 9.46 18.46 13.25
CA LYS A 96 9.57 17.96 11.87
C LYS A 96 8.65 16.76 11.59
N CYS A 97 7.98 16.21 12.60
CA CYS A 97 7.06 15.09 12.42
C CYS A 97 5.78 15.51 11.68
N PHE A 98 5.36 16.76 11.82
CA PHE A 98 4.11 17.26 11.26
C PHE A 98 4.37 18.31 10.18
N GLU A 99 3.52 18.33 9.16
CA GLU A 99 3.56 19.38 8.15
C GLU A 99 3.37 20.76 8.80
N PRO A 100 4.16 21.80 8.43
CA PRO A 100 4.13 23.10 9.12
C PRO A 100 2.75 23.75 9.21
N LEU A 101 1.94 23.63 8.14
CA LEU A 101 0.57 24.14 8.11
C LEU A 101 -0.35 23.43 9.13
N LEU A 102 -0.09 22.16 9.43
CA LEU A 102 -0.84 21.41 10.45
C LEU A 102 -0.36 21.76 11.85
N VAL A 103 0.94 21.98 12.04
CA VAL A 103 1.48 22.49 13.30
C VAL A 103 0.78 23.80 13.68
N GLN A 104 0.65 24.72 12.72
CA GLN A 104 -0.04 25.98 12.93
C GLN A 104 -1.54 25.79 13.22
N ARG A 105 -2.22 25.02 12.37
CA ARG A 105 -3.68 24.81 12.45
C ARG A 105 -4.12 24.12 13.76
N PHE A 106 -3.34 23.17 14.24
CA PHE A 106 -3.63 22.39 15.44
C PHE A 106 -2.81 22.82 16.66
N LYS A 107 -2.06 23.93 16.55
CA LYS A 107 -1.24 24.52 17.62
C LYS A 107 -0.24 23.54 18.26
N LEU A 108 0.47 22.77 17.43
CA LEU A 108 1.40 21.71 17.87
C LEU A 108 2.83 22.24 18.14
N TYR A 109 2.96 23.42 18.76
CA TYR A 109 4.26 24.10 18.91
C TYR A 109 5.14 23.53 20.04
N ASP A 110 4.51 23.01 21.10
CA ASP A 110 5.18 22.60 22.35
C ASP A 110 5.07 21.09 22.59
N LEU A 111 5.47 20.28 21.62
CA LEU A 111 5.42 18.82 21.74
C LEU A 111 6.56 18.30 22.64
N LYS A 112 6.27 17.22 23.38
CA LYS A 112 7.26 16.53 24.21
C LYS A 112 7.46 15.12 23.71
N VAL A 113 8.71 14.70 23.53
CA VAL A 113 9.05 13.33 23.11
C VAL A 113 9.53 12.56 24.33
N ARG A 114 8.94 11.38 24.58
CA ARG A 114 9.43 10.41 25.57
C ARG A 114 9.44 9.02 24.96
N GLY A 115 10.64 8.48 24.70
CA GLY A 115 10.80 7.21 23.99
C GLY A 115 10.21 7.26 22.58
N ASP A 116 9.18 6.45 22.34
CA ASP A 116 8.44 6.39 21.06
C ASP A 116 7.14 7.20 21.09
N SER A 117 6.87 7.92 22.17
CA SER A 117 5.62 8.65 22.39
C SER A 117 5.81 10.15 22.25
N ILE A 118 4.87 10.81 21.58
CA ILE A 118 4.78 12.26 21.44
C ILE A 118 3.57 12.74 22.25
N PHE A 119 3.80 13.71 23.11
CA PHE A 119 2.80 14.29 24.01
C PHE A 119 2.57 15.76 23.67
N LEU A 120 1.34 16.21 23.88
CA LEU A 120 1.01 17.63 23.95
C LEU A 120 1.59 18.27 25.22
N LYS A 121 1.58 19.60 25.27
CA LYS A 121 2.11 20.39 26.39
C LYS A 121 1.53 19.98 27.75
N ASP A 122 0.22 19.69 27.76
CA ASP A 122 -0.59 19.26 28.90
C ASP A 122 -0.32 17.81 29.35
N GLY A 123 0.53 17.07 28.64
CA GLY A 123 0.85 15.68 28.93
C GLY A 123 -0.08 14.66 28.25
N THR A 124 -1.05 15.10 27.44
CA THR A 124 -1.91 14.21 26.66
C THR A 124 -1.09 13.49 25.58
N LEU A 125 -1.18 12.16 25.50
CA LEU A 125 -0.50 11.38 24.47
C LEU A 125 -1.16 11.63 23.10
N LEU A 126 -0.40 12.20 22.15
CA LEU A 126 -0.86 12.51 20.80
C LEU A 126 -0.66 11.33 19.85
N CYS A 127 0.57 10.81 19.79
CA CYS A 127 0.88 9.70 18.91
C CYS A 127 2.07 8.87 19.40
N ARG A 128 2.21 7.68 18.81
CA ARG A 128 3.39 6.83 18.95
C ARG A 128 4.03 6.57 17.60
N ILE A 129 5.35 6.68 17.53
CA ILE A 129 6.13 6.44 16.31
C ILE A 129 6.91 5.14 16.46
N TYR A 130 6.73 4.20 15.52
CA TYR A 130 7.34 2.87 15.58
C TYR A 130 8.12 2.51 14.33
N GLY A 131 9.25 1.85 14.55
CA GLY A 131 10.05 1.22 13.50
C GLY A 131 9.49 -0.15 13.19
N LEU A 132 9.21 -0.43 11.92
CA LEU A 132 8.91 -1.79 11.51
C LEU A 132 10.15 -2.68 11.65
N SER A 133 11.35 -2.13 11.48
CA SER A 133 12.64 -2.81 11.74
C SER A 133 12.72 -3.42 13.12
N THR A 134 12.21 -2.75 14.14
CA THR A 134 12.33 -3.12 15.55
C THR A 134 11.07 -3.75 16.13
N ALA A 135 10.11 -4.13 15.29
CA ALA A 135 8.81 -4.66 15.73
C ALA A 135 8.91 -5.87 16.66
N TYR A 136 9.90 -6.73 16.47
CA TYR A 136 10.11 -7.92 17.30
C TYR A 136 10.50 -7.58 18.75
N ASN A 137 11.16 -6.45 18.99
CA ASN A 137 11.55 -6.00 20.33
C ASN A 137 10.36 -5.53 21.18
N GLN A 138 9.22 -5.25 20.55
CA GLN A 138 8.02 -4.75 21.22
C GLN A 138 7.04 -5.87 21.60
N LYS A 139 7.40 -7.13 21.35
CA LYS A 139 6.60 -8.28 21.73
C LYS A 139 6.43 -8.31 23.26
N GLY A 140 5.19 -8.30 23.73
CA GLY A 140 4.87 -8.29 25.16
C GLY A 140 4.57 -6.91 25.75
N ALA A 141 4.67 -5.82 24.97
CA ALA A 141 4.26 -4.50 25.43
C ALA A 141 2.74 -4.43 25.68
N ALA A 142 2.33 -3.94 26.85
CA ALA A 142 0.93 -3.74 27.23
C ALA A 142 0.33 -2.48 26.58
N LEU A 143 0.25 -2.46 25.24
CA LEU A 143 -0.26 -1.33 24.46
C LEU A 143 -1.79 -1.29 24.36
N TYR A 144 -2.44 -2.44 24.57
CA TYR A 144 -3.86 -2.64 24.36
C TYR A 144 -4.58 -2.84 25.70
N ASN A 145 -5.66 -2.10 25.91
CA ASN A 145 -6.59 -2.28 27.03
C ASN A 145 -7.99 -2.49 26.44
N ALA A 146 -8.57 -3.68 26.69
CA ALA A 146 -9.84 -4.09 26.08
C ALA A 146 -11.03 -3.20 26.47
N ASP A 147 -11.08 -2.77 27.73
CA ASP A 147 -12.22 -2.05 28.30
C ASP A 147 -12.27 -0.59 27.83
N THR A 148 -11.14 -0.05 27.39
CA THR A 148 -10.99 1.36 27.00
C THR A 148 -10.69 1.56 25.51
N PHE A 149 -10.61 0.47 24.73
CA PHE A 149 -10.29 0.56 23.30
C PHE A 149 -11.44 1.17 22.50
N LYS A 150 -11.24 2.39 22.01
CA LYS A 150 -12.21 3.13 21.17
C LYS A 150 -11.99 2.98 19.66
N GLY A 151 -10.90 2.31 19.27
CA GLY A 151 -10.37 2.25 17.91
C GLY A 151 -9.00 2.91 17.82
N CYS A 152 -8.43 2.99 16.61
CA CYS A 152 -7.18 3.73 16.38
C CYS A 152 -7.01 4.08 14.90
N ASN A 153 -6.21 5.11 14.64
CA ASN A 153 -5.67 5.37 13.32
C ASN A 153 -4.19 4.96 13.30
N ILE A 154 -3.77 4.27 12.24
CA ILE A 154 -2.38 3.87 12.01
C ILE A 154 -1.95 4.44 10.65
N ILE A 155 -0.83 5.14 10.63
CA ILE A 155 -0.19 5.66 9.42
C ILE A 155 1.01 4.79 9.13
N VAL A 156 1.11 4.26 7.93
CA VAL A 156 2.22 3.45 7.44
C VAL A 156 2.83 4.18 6.26
N ASP A 157 4.03 4.73 6.47
CA ASP A 157 4.72 5.62 5.54
C ASP A 157 6.10 5.07 5.19
N GLU A 158 6.64 5.45 4.03
CA GLU A 158 8.01 5.11 3.60
C GLU A 158 8.37 3.62 3.83
N ILE A 159 7.51 2.72 3.35
CA ILE A 159 7.64 1.27 3.52
C ILE A 159 8.23 0.53 2.31
N ALA A 160 8.60 1.26 1.26
CA ALA A 160 9.38 0.71 0.15
C ALA A 160 10.87 0.87 0.45
N LEU A 161 11.66 -0.19 0.24
CA LEU A 161 13.11 -0.09 0.26
C LEU A 161 13.56 0.77 -0.92
N GLU A 162 14.53 1.65 -0.69
CA GLU A 162 15.18 2.39 -1.78
C GLU A 162 16.07 1.44 -2.59
N LYS A 163 16.25 1.75 -3.88
CA LYS A 163 17.06 0.93 -4.79
C LYS A 163 18.47 0.76 -4.22
N GLY A 164 18.93 -0.49 -4.10
CA GLY A 164 20.25 -0.82 -3.56
C GLY A 164 20.30 -1.07 -2.04
N GLN A 165 19.21 -0.84 -1.29
CA GLN A 165 19.18 -1.22 0.12
C GLN A 165 19.05 -2.74 0.29
N LYS A 166 19.94 -3.33 1.10
CA LYS A 166 19.89 -4.75 1.43
C LYS A 166 18.62 -5.04 2.24
N ARG A 167 17.85 -6.01 1.77
CA ARG A 167 16.66 -6.49 2.46
C ARG A 167 17.07 -7.33 3.66
N THR A 168 16.84 -6.81 4.86
CA THR A 168 17.16 -7.49 6.13
C THR A 168 15.93 -8.08 6.82
N MET A 169 14.72 -7.75 6.35
CA MET A 169 13.46 -8.04 7.05
C MET A 169 12.28 -8.15 6.08
N ASP A 170 11.17 -8.75 6.54
CA ASP A 170 9.87 -8.75 5.86
C ASP A 170 8.98 -7.63 6.45
N PRO A 171 8.75 -6.52 5.73
CA PRO A 171 7.94 -5.41 6.20
C PRO A 171 6.47 -5.79 6.46
N ALA A 172 5.91 -6.74 5.70
CA ALA A 172 4.51 -7.14 5.85
C ALA A 172 4.30 -7.95 7.13
N TYR A 173 5.21 -8.86 7.44
CA TYR A 173 5.19 -9.62 8.69
C TYR A 173 5.39 -8.74 9.92
N ASN A 174 6.36 -7.81 9.88
CA ASN A 174 6.58 -6.93 11.03
C ASN A 174 5.41 -5.95 11.25
N LEU A 175 4.77 -5.52 10.17
CA LEU A 175 3.53 -4.75 10.25
C LEU A 175 2.39 -5.57 10.88
N SER A 176 2.21 -6.85 10.52
CA SER A 176 1.15 -7.67 11.09
C SER A 176 1.34 -7.85 12.60
N LEU A 177 2.58 -8.09 13.06
CA LEU A 177 2.92 -8.13 14.48
C LEU A 177 2.58 -6.82 15.20
N GLN A 178 2.90 -5.67 14.60
CA GLN A 178 2.59 -4.37 15.22
C GLN A 178 1.09 -4.09 15.30
N VAL A 179 0.35 -4.39 14.24
CA VAL A 179 -1.11 -4.24 14.22
C VAL A 179 -1.74 -5.17 15.26
N GLU A 180 -1.23 -6.40 15.41
CA GLU A 180 -1.67 -7.33 16.44
C GLU A 180 -1.40 -6.81 17.86
N ASN A 181 -0.23 -6.24 18.12
CA ASN A 181 0.08 -5.66 19.43
C ASN A 181 -0.85 -4.47 19.78
N ILE A 182 -1.18 -3.63 18.80
CA ILE A 182 -1.98 -2.40 18.99
C ILE A 182 -3.48 -2.71 19.07
N CYS A 183 -4.00 -3.49 18.13
CA CYS A 183 -5.43 -3.69 17.95
C CYS A 183 -5.93 -5.01 18.54
N ARG A 184 -5.04 -5.99 18.73
CA ARG A 184 -5.39 -7.38 19.06
C ARG A 184 -6.49 -7.88 18.12
N ASN A 185 -7.63 -8.26 18.68
CA ASN A 185 -8.78 -8.77 17.93
C ASN A 185 -9.77 -7.68 17.52
N GLN A 186 -9.57 -6.42 17.93
CA GLN A 186 -10.51 -5.34 17.71
C GLN A 186 -10.41 -4.78 16.29
N ARG A 187 -11.57 -4.53 15.69
CA ARG A 187 -11.69 -4.03 14.31
C ARG A 187 -12.57 -2.78 14.21
N LYS A 188 -13.24 -2.40 15.29
CA LYS A 188 -14.15 -1.25 15.34
C LYS A 188 -13.34 0.04 15.33
N ASN A 189 -13.71 0.98 14.47
CA ASN A 189 -13.05 2.28 14.33
C ASN A 189 -11.54 2.22 14.08
N VAL A 190 -11.04 1.12 13.51
CA VAL A 190 -9.63 0.97 13.13
C VAL A 190 -9.46 1.38 11.66
N LYS A 191 -8.54 2.30 11.40
CA LYS A 191 -8.12 2.66 10.03
C LYS A 191 -6.61 2.64 9.92
N ILE A 192 -6.10 1.96 8.90
CA ILE A 192 -4.68 1.87 8.57
C ILE A 192 -4.47 2.49 7.19
N PHE A 193 -3.71 3.56 7.15
CA PHE A 193 -3.39 4.32 5.94
C PHE A 193 -2.00 3.94 5.46
N TYR A 194 -1.91 3.38 4.26
CA TYR A 194 -0.66 3.02 3.61
C TYR A 194 -0.32 4.07 2.57
N MET A 195 0.76 4.82 2.78
CA MET A 195 1.19 5.88 1.87
C MET A 195 2.33 5.34 1.03
N LEU A 196 2.00 4.99 -0.22
CA LEU A 196 2.91 4.35 -1.14
C LEU A 196 3.26 5.32 -2.26
N ASN A 197 4.53 5.32 -2.64
CA ASN A 197 4.94 5.86 -3.92
C ASN A 197 4.75 4.82 -5.01
N ASN A 198 4.59 5.28 -6.24
CA ASN A 198 4.50 4.42 -7.40
C ASN A 198 5.89 3.90 -7.78
N THR A 199 6.36 2.88 -7.07
CA THR A 199 7.59 2.16 -7.43
C THR A 199 7.27 1.05 -8.43
N GLU A 200 8.26 0.69 -9.25
CA GLU A 200 8.12 -0.29 -10.33
C GLU A 200 7.63 -1.66 -9.82
N GLU A 201 8.04 -2.02 -8.61
CA GLU A 201 7.55 -3.17 -7.87
C GLU A 201 6.39 -2.76 -6.97
N ALA A 202 5.30 -3.53 -7.03
CA ALA A 202 4.21 -3.38 -6.07
C ALA A 202 4.79 -3.60 -4.66
N PRO A 203 4.60 -2.65 -3.72
CA PRO A 203 5.11 -2.81 -2.37
C PRO A 203 4.60 -4.12 -1.79
N GLU A 204 5.47 -4.90 -1.16
CA GLU A 204 5.15 -6.23 -0.64
C GLU A 204 3.94 -6.23 0.30
N ILE A 205 3.74 -5.13 1.00
CA ILE A 205 2.58 -4.88 1.87
C ILE A 205 1.27 -4.81 1.06
N LEU A 206 1.30 -4.23 -0.15
CA LEU A 206 0.13 -4.21 -1.03
C LEU A 206 -0.23 -5.62 -1.50
N THR A 207 0.75 -6.43 -1.91
CA THR A 207 0.50 -7.80 -2.36
C THR A 207 0.06 -8.70 -1.20
N ALA A 208 0.67 -8.55 -0.01
CA ALA A 208 0.33 -9.32 1.18
C ALA A 208 -1.08 -9.02 1.73
N ILE A 209 -1.53 -7.76 1.70
CA ILE A 209 -2.82 -7.38 2.29
C ILE A 209 -3.94 -7.38 1.25
N ALA A 210 -3.71 -6.78 0.08
CA ALA A 210 -4.76 -6.56 -0.91
C ALA A 210 -4.90 -7.73 -1.88
N HIS A 211 -3.86 -8.54 -2.10
CA HIS A 211 -3.81 -9.58 -3.14
C HIS A 211 -4.24 -9.04 -4.51
N TYR A 212 -3.92 -7.77 -4.76
CA TYR A 212 -4.37 -7.04 -5.94
C TYR A 212 -3.41 -5.89 -6.17
N ILE A 213 -3.07 -5.66 -7.44
CA ILE A 213 -2.25 -4.52 -7.85
C ILE A 213 -3.03 -3.78 -8.94
N PRO A 214 -3.36 -2.49 -8.74
CA PRO A 214 -4.09 -1.73 -9.74
C PRO A 214 -3.19 -1.46 -10.97
N ILE A 215 -3.80 -1.51 -12.15
CA ILE A 215 -3.14 -1.19 -13.44
C ILE A 215 -3.46 0.24 -13.87
N GLU A 216 -4.73 0.64 -13.72
CA GLU A 216 -5.21 1.96 -14.11
C GLU A 216 -5.49 2.84 -12.89
N TYR A 217 -5.35 4.15 -13.02
CA TYR A 217 -5.71 5.09 -11.94
C TYR A 217 -7.19 4.96 -11.57
N GLY A 218 -7.50 5.09 -10.28
CA GLY A 218 -8.86 5.00 -9.77
C GLY A 218 -8.96 4.43 -8.36
N VAL A 219 -10.19 4.35 -7.87
CA VAL A 219 -10.51 3.83 -6.53
C VAL A 219 -11.05 2.40 -6.63
N TYR A 220 -10.32 1.46 -6.04
CA TYR A 220 -10.64 0.05 -6.02
C TYR A 220 -11.16 -0.36 -4.63
N LYS A 221 -12.31 -1.04 -4.60
CA LYS A 221 -13.00 -1.43 -3.35
C LYS A 221 -12.99 -2.94 -3.18
N LEU A 222 -12.09 -3.44 -2.34
CA LEU A 222 -11.90 -4.88 -2.08
C LEU A 222 -12.63 -5.26 -0.78
N LYS A 223 -13.97 -5.39 -0.87
CA LYS A 223 -14.83 -5.61 0.32
C LYS A 223 -14.44 -6.83 1.16
N ARG A 224 -14.13 -7.96 0.53
CA ARG A 224 -13.71 -9.20 1.23
C ARG A 224 -12.40 -9.03 2.00
N ARG A 225 -11.54 -8.11 1.57
CA ARG A 225 -10.27 -7.77 2.23
C ARG A 225 -10.38 -6.55 3.14
N ARG A 226 -11.57 -5.95 3.27
CA ARG A 226 -11.81 -4.68 4.00
C ARG A 226 -10.80 -3.60 3.59
N CYS A 227 -10.52 -3.52 2.29
CA CYS A 227 -9.45 -2.71 1.74
C CYS A 227 -9.98 -1.77 0.65
N VAL A 228 -9.49 -0.54 0.65
CA VAL A 228 -9.68 0.44 -0.43
C VAL A 228 -8.31 0.86 -0.93
N ILE A 229 -8.12 0.87 -2.24
CA ILE A 229 -6.91 1.37 -2.88
C ILE A 229 -7.30 2.58 -3.71
N ASP A 230 -6.74 3.75 -3.39
CA ASP A 230 -6.76 4.92 -4.24
C ASP A 230 -5.47 4.96 -5.05
N TYR A 231 -5.58 4.65 -6.33
CA TYR A 231 -4.49 4.80 -7.26
C TYR A 231 -4.57 6.18 -7.94
N ILE A 232 -3.81 7.13 -7.41
CA ILE A 232 -4.00 8.56 -7.61
C ILE A 232 -3.30 9.01 -8.91
N PRO A 233 -4.05 9.60 -9.88
CA PRO A 233 -3.44 10.19 -11.06
C PRO A 233 -2.74 11.51 -10.73
N ASN A 234 -1.71 11.84 -11.51
CA ASN A 234 -1.18 13.20 -11.54
C ASN A 234 -2.21 14.13 -12.19
N THR A 235 -2.36 15.32 -11.63
CA THR A 235 -3.17 16.40 -12.22
C THR A 235 -2.27 17.35 -12.98
N LYS A 236 -2.84 18.10 -13.94
CA LYS A 236 -2.08 19.09 -14.72
C LYS A 236 -1.42 20.12 -13.81
N GLY A 237 -2.17 20.66 -12.84
CA GLY A 237 -1.60 21.62 -11.88
C GLY A 237 -0.48 21.04 -10.99
N TYR A 238 -0.45 19.72 -10.76
CA TYR A 238 0.68 19.09 -10.09
C TYR A 238 1.89 18.95 -11.04
N GLU A 239 1.66 18.53 -12.28
CA GLU A 239 2.71 18.39 -13.29
C GLU A 239 3.37 19.73 -13.62
N GLU A 240 2.59 20.81 -13.73
CA GLU A 240 3.07 22.18 -13.93
C GLU A 240 3.94 22.65 -12.77
N MET A 241 3.46 22.54 -11.52
CA MET A 241 4.25 22.87 -10.33
C MET A 241 5.56 22.07 -10.26
N ARG A 242 5.56 20.81 -10.70
CA ARG A 242 6.76 19.97 -10.70
C ARG A 242 7.75 20.32 -11.79
N LYS A 243 7.31 20.81 -12.96
CA LYS A 243 8.23 21.28 -14.02
C LYS A 243 9.08 22.46 -13.56
N GLU A 244 8.54 23.28 -12.67
CA GLU A 244 9.23 24.44 -12.10
C GLU A 244 10.10 24.09 -10.88
N ALA A 245 10.08 22.82 -10.42
CA ALA A 245 10.85 22.42 -9.26
C ALA A 245 12.34 22.29 -9.61
N LEU A 246 13.21 22.85 -8.76
CA LEU A 246 14.68 22.77 -8.90
C LEU A 246 15.22 21.34 -9.10
N ALA A 247 14.53 20.34 -8.55
CA ALA A 247 14.89 18.93 -8.74
C ALA A 247 14.79 18.48 -10.22
N THR A 248 13.97 19.14 -11.02
CA THR A 248 13.82 18.88 -12.47
C THR A 248 15.01 19.38 -13.27
N ASP A 249 15.71 20.41 -12.80
CA ASP A 249 16.95 20.87 -13.44
C ASP A 249 18.09 19.85 -13.28
N ILE A 250 18.04 19.07 -12.21
CA ILE A 250 19.04 18.05 -11.88
C ILE A 250 18.71 16.71 -12.55
N ASP A 251 17.43 16.34 -12.63
CA ASP A 251 16.97 15.05 -13.16
C ASP A 251 15.70 15.23 -14.01
N ALA A 252 15.86 15.82 -15.19
CA ALA A 252 14.78 16.17 -16.12
C ALA A 252 13.96 14.97 -16.63
N GLY A 253 14.40 13.74 -16.37
CA GLY A 253 13.73 12.49 -16.75
C GLY A 253 13.44 11.53 -15.58
N GLY A 254 13.68 11.96 -14.34
CA GLY A 254 13.63 11.09 -13.17
C GLY A 254 12.30 10.39 -12.93
N SER A 255 12.36 9.14 -12.50
CA SER A 255 11.18 8.36 -12.02
C SER A 255 10.43 9.04 -10.87
N ASN A 256 11.04 10.05 -10.25
CA ASN A 256 10.45 10.89 -9.21
C ASN A 256 9.30 11.79 -9.69
N PHE A 257 9.17 12.03 -11.00
CA PHE A 257 8.23 12.99 -11.58
C PHE A 257 7.05 12.32 -12.30
N THR A 258 7.28 11.16 -12.93
CA THR A 258 6.25 10.44 -13.68
C THR A 258 5.73 9.26 -12.84
N ASN A 259 4.48 9.35 -12.39
CA ASN A 259 3.80 8.22 -11.73
C ASN A 259 3.53 7.04 -12.66
N LYS A 260 3.97 7.05 -13.91
CA LYS A 260 3.58 6.00 -14.83
C LYS A 260 4.59 4.87 -14.75
N VAL A 261 4.33 3.94 -13.82
CA VAL A 261 5.05 2.67 -13.82
C VAL A 261 4.70 1.93 -15.11
N VAL A 262 5.66 1.80 -16.02
CA VAL A 262 5.50 1.01 -17.24
C VAL A 262 5.64 -0.45 -16.85
N ARG A 263 4.49 -1.12 -16.61
CA ARG A 263 4.48 -2.56 -16.36
C ARG A 263 4.31 -3.33 -17.67
N ASP A 264 5.02 -4.45 -17.77
CA ASP A 264 4.86 -5.38 -18.88
C ASP A 264 3.54 -6.16 -18.74
N ILE A 265 2.47 -5.55 -19.23
CA ILE A 265 1.13 -6.13 -19.25
C ILE A 265 0.91 -7.08 -20.45
N LYS A 266 1.89 -7.24 -21.36
CA LYS A 266 1.73 -8.06 -22.58
C LYS A 266 1.60 -9.55 -22.28
N LEU A 267 2.06 -9.97 -21.10
CA LEU A 267 1.97 -11.36 -20.65
C LEU A 267 0.68 -11.63 -19.86
N LEU A 268 -0.21 -10.66 -19.70
CA LEU A 268 -1.48 -10.88 -19.00
C LEU A 268 -2.50 -11.59 -19.91
N TRP A 269 -3.04 -12.70 -19.42
CA TRP A 269 -4.05 -13.49 -20.09
C TRP A 269 -5.46 -12.98 -19.78
N LYS A 270 -6.21 -12.62 -20.82
CA LYS A 270 -7.61 -12.15 -20.71
C LYS A 270 -8.65 -13.19 -21.16
N GLY A 271 -8.21 -14.31 -21.73
CA GLY A 271 -9.10 -15.34 -22.28
C GLY A 271 -9.60 -16.34 -21.24
N ARG A 272 -10.31 -17.36 -21.76
CA ARG A 272 -10.75 -18.53 -20.97
C ARG A 272 -9.55 -19.43 -20.63
N LEU A 273 -9.62 -20.11 -19.50
CA LEU A 273 -8.71 -21.19 -19.11
C LEU A 273 -9.39 -22.52 -19.42
N ASP A 274 -8.64 -23.48 -19.96
CA ASP A 274 -9.21 -24.76 -20.39
C ASP A 274 -9.10 -25.81 -19.28
N LYS A 275 -7.88 -26.31 -19.02
CA LYS A 275 -7.63 -27.35 -18.01
C LYS A 275 -6.36 -27.07 -17.21
N PRO A 276 -6.35 -27.35 -15.90
CA PRO A 276 -5.12 -27.31 -15.11
C PRO A 276 -4.23 -28.48 -15.51
N GLN A 277 -2.95 -28.20 -15.72
CA GLN A 277 -1.94 -29.16 -16.16
C GLN A 277 -1.10 -29.64 -14.98
N MET A 278 -0.58 -28.71 -14.18
CA MET A 278 0.40 -28.99 -13.13
C MET A 278 0.33 -27.96 -12.00
N VAL A 279 0.68 -28.37 -10.78
CA VAL A 279 0.87 -27.47 -9.63
C VAL A 279 2.37 -27.22 -9.43
N VAL A 280 2.76 -25.96 -9.29
CA VAL A 280 4.15 -25.56 -9.06
C VAL A 280 4.26 -24.99 -7.65
N LYS A 281 5.18 -25.55 -6.84
CA LYS A 281 5.34 -25.19 -5.42
C LYS A 281 6.71 -24.59 -5.14
N TYR A 282 6.73 -23.37 -4.60
CA TYR A 282 7.97 -22.70 -4.17
C TYR A 282 8.28 -22.86 -2.69
N SER A 283 7.29 -23.26 -1.89
CA SER A 283 7.42 -23.50 -0.45
C SER A 283 6.38 -24.53 0.03
N LYS A 284 6.35 -24.83 1.34
CA LYS A 284 5.31 -25.65 1.96
C LYS A 284 3.97 -24.91 2.10
N TYR A 285 3.97 -23.59 1.93
CA TYR A 285 2.79 -22.75 2.11
C TYR A 285 2.03 -22.59 0.78
N GLN A 286 0.71 -22.84 0.81
CA GLN A 286 -0.16 -22.73 -0.37
C GLN A 286 -0.19 -21.32 -0.99
N SER A 287 0.19 -20.29 -0.22
CA SER A 287 0.34 -18.92 -0.73
C SER A 287 1.39 -18.79 -1.84
N ASP A 288 2.37 -19.69 -1.86
CA ASP A 288 3.46 -19.70 -2.83
C ASP A 288 3.28 -20.80 -3.87
N TRP A 289 2.05 -21.32 -4.01
CA TRP A 289 1.71 -22.34 -4.98
C TRP A 289 0.96 -21.73 -6.15
N TYR A 290 1.25 -22.26 -7.32
CA TYR A 290 0.64 -21.84 -8.57
C TYR A 290 0.15 -23.05 -9.36
N THR A 291 -0.75 -22.81 -10.29
CA THR A 291 -1.22 -23.82 -11.22
C THR A 291 -0.96 -23.35 -12.64
N LEU A 292 -0.35 -24.22 -13.43
CA LEU A 292 -0.22 -24.03 -14.87
C LEU A 292 -1.49 -24.51 -15.53
N TRP A 293 -2.13 -23.64 -16.29
CA TRP A 293 -3.35 -23.93 -17.05
C TRP A 293 -3.05 -23.90 -18.53
N SER A 294 -3.60 -24.84 -19.29
CA SER A 294 -3.63 -24.71 -20.73
C SER A 294 -4.68 -23.69 -21.14
N SER A 295 -4.39 -22.93 -22.18
CA SER A 295 -5.32 -22.05 -22.86
C SER A 295 -5.03 -22.04 -24.36
N PRO A 296 -5.93 -21.52 -25.20
CA PRO A 296 -5.68 -21.39 -26.64
C PRO A 296 -4.45 -20.52 -26.97
N GLY A 297 -4.06 -19.62 -26.07
CA GLY A 297 -2.89 -18.74 -26.23
C GLY A 297 -1.63 -19.23 -25.50
N GLY A 298 -1.58 -20.50 -25.11
CA GLY A 298 -0.45 -21.11 -24.41
C GLY A 298 -0.70 -21.36 -22.92
N THR A 299 0.39 -21.52 -22.16
CA THR A 299 0.32 -21.86 -20.73
C THR A 299 0.13 -20.60 -19.88
N VAL A 300 -0.87 -20.63 -19.00
CA VAL A 300 -1.24 -19.52 -18.12
C VAL A 300 -0.99 -19.90 -16.67
N ILE A 301 -0.21 -19.10 -15.97
CA ILE A 301 0.04 -19.23 -14.53
C ILE A 301 -1.10 -18.57 -13.77
N CYS A 302 -1.68 -19.33 -12.83
CA CYS A 302 -2.72 -18.86 -11.91
C CYS A 302 -2.31 -19.14 -10.45
N PRO A 303 -2.79 -18.36 -9.48
CA PRO A 303 -2.68 -18.73 -8.06
C PRO A 303 -3.41 -20.05 -7.82
N TYR A 304 -2.82 -20.92 -6.99
CA TYR A 304 -3.44 -22.18 -6.59
C TYR A 304 -4.76 -21.99 -5.85
N LYS A 305 -5.77 -22.80 -6.18
CA LYS A 305 -7.11 -22.78 -5.57
C LYS A 305 -7.61 -24.18 -5.19
N GLY A 306 -6.72 -25.14 -5.01
CA GLY A 306 -7.09 -26.51 -4.62
C GLY A 306 -7.11 -27.51 -5.77
N GLU A 307 -6.56 -27.15 -6.93
CA GLU A 307 -6.49 -28.04 -8.09
C GLU A 307 -5.73 -29.34 -7.75
N LYS A 308 -6.31 -30.49 -8.12
CA LYS A 308 -5.69 -31.81 -7.91
C LYS A 308 -4.97 -32.24 -9.17
N LYS A 309 -3.69 -31.87 -9.29
CA LYS A 309 -2.81 -32.26 -10.40
C LYS A 309 -1.44 -32.64 -9.85
N THR A 310 -0.65 -33.31 -10.70
CA THR A 310 0.76 -33.59 -10.41
C THR A 310 1.44 -32.28 -10.01
N SER A 311 2.20 -32.35 -8.94
CA SER A 311 2.93 -31.22 -8.38
C SER A 311 4.42 -31.35 -8.65
N VAL A 312 5.07 -30.20 -8.83
CA VAL A 312 6.53 -30.09 -8.91
C VAL A 312 7.01 -29.11 -7.84
N ALA A 313 7.95 -29.55 -7.03
CA ALA A 313 8.68 -28.69 -6.12
C ALA A 313 9.78 -27.94 -6.87
N MET A 314 9.81 -26.63 -6.74
CA MET A 314 10.87 -25.81 -7.34
C MET A 314 12.14 -25.76 -6.47
N LYS A 315 12.06 -26.20 -5.20
CA LYS A 315 13.18 -26.34 -4.26
C LYS A 315 13.21 -27.74 -3.66
N ARG A 316 14.40 -28.19 -3.26
CA ARG A 316 14.57 -29.43 -2.49
C ARG A 316 13.91 -29.29 -1.11
N TYR A 317 13.52 -30.42 -0.51
CA TYR A 317 12.97 -30.49 0.86
C TYR A 317 11.66 -29.71 1.09
N ILE A 318 10.92 -29.42 0.02
CA ILE A 318 9.48 -29.21 0.10
C ILE A 318 8.86 -30.60 0.19
N ASP A 319 7.79 -30.79 0.96
CA ASP A 319 7.14 -32.09 1.18
C ASP A 319 6.39 -32.57 -0.09
N ASP A 320 7.13 -32.73 -1.20
CA ASP A 320 6.65 -33.03 -2.54
C ASP A 320 7.79 -33.53 -3.45
N THR A 321 7.44 -34.04 -4.64
CA THR A 321 8.41 -34.56 -5.60
C THR A 321 9.26 -33.43 -6.21
N PHE A 322 10.57 -33.54 -6.06
CA PHE A 322 11.56 -32.65 -6.68
C PHE A 322 12.15 -33.32 -7.93
N LEU A 323 11.78 -32.80 -9.11
CA LEU A 323 12.27 -33.26 -10.41
C LEU A 323 13.13 -32.16 -11.04
N PRO A 324 14.47 -32.27 -11.00
CA PRO A 324 15.38 -31.22 -11.47
C PRO A 324 15.10 -30.79 -12.91
N ASP A 325 14.94 -31.75 -13.83
CA ASP A 325 14.74 -31.47 -15.25
C ASP A 325 13.44 -30.69 -15.51
N LEU A 326 12.38 -31.03 -14.77
CA LEU A 326 11.09 -30.34 -14.88
C LEU A 326 11.16 -28.93 -14.31
N ARG A 327 11.88 -28.74 -13.19
CA ARG A 327 12.16 -27.41 -12.63
C ARG A 327 12.93 -26.56 -13.65
N ASP A 328 13.98 -27.10 -14.25
CA ASP A 328 14.82 -26.38 -15.20
C ASP A 328 14.05 -26.01 -16.47
N SER A 329 13.22 -26.92 -16.99
CA SER A 329 12.32 -26.60 -18.11
C SER A 329 11.35 -25.45 -17.78
N ILE A 330 10.82 -25.38 -16.55
CA ILE A 330 9.97 -24.26 -16.12
C ILE A 330 10.78 -22.95 -16.06
N ILE A 331 12.03 -23.01 -15.61
CA ILE A 331 12.93 -21.85 -15.56
C ILE A 331 13.21 -21.33 -16.98
N GLU A 332 13.59 -22.21 -17.89
CA GLU A 332 13.85 -21.87 -19.28
C GLU A 332 12.62 -21.27 -19.97
N GLN A 333 11.44 -21.87 -19.76
CA GLN A 333 10.18 -21.34 -20.29
C GLN A 333 9.86 -19.93 -19.75
N GLU A 334 10.16 -19.65 -18.48
CA GLU A 334 10.02 -18.30 -17.91
C GLU A 334 11.02 -17.33 -18.56
N ASP A 335 12.28 -17.73 -18.75
CA ASP A 335 13.33 -16.90 -19.34
C ASP A 335 13.04 -16.50 -20.78
N VAL A 336 12.47 -17.40 -21.58
CA VAL A 336 12.00 -17.10 -22.94
C VAL A 336 10.61 -16.46 -23.00
N ARG A 337 10.02 -16.11 -21.84
CA ARG A 337 8.69 -15.50 -21.69
C ARG A 337 7.56 -16.34 -22.32
N ALA A 338 7.65 -17.67 -22.26
CA ALA A 338 6.64 -18.58 -22.79
C ALA A 338 5.32 -18.55 -21.99
N PHE A 339 5.38 -18.18 -20.70
CA PHE A 339 4.20 -18.13 -19.86
C PHE A 339 3.39 -16.83 -20.01
N LYS A 340 2.08 -16.97 -19.89
CA LYS A 340 1.15 -15.87 -19.59
C LYS A 340 0.72 -15.94 -18.13
N TYR A 341 0.15 -14.86 -17.59
CA TYR A 341 -0.30 -14.78 -16.19
C TYR A 341 -1.74 -14.34 -16.11
N LYS A 342 -2.47 -14.87 -15.12
CA LYS A 342 -3.87 -14.51 -14.91
C LYS A 342 -4.06 -13.03 -14.63
N ASP A 343 -3.18 -12.45 -13.83
CA ASP A 343 -3.19 -11.04 -13.46
C ASP A 343 -1.77 -10.58 -13.08
N ILE A 344 -1.63 -9.26 -12.90
CA ILE A 344 -0.36 -8.64 -12.55
C ILE A 344 0.14 -9.07 -11.16
N TYR A 345 -0.77 -9.38 -10.23
CA TYR A 345 -0.41 -9.89 -8.91
C TYR A 345 0.31 -11.24 -9.02
N THR A 346 -0.24 -12.14 -9.82
CA THR A 346 0.32 -13.46 -10.10
C THR A 346 1.67 -13.33 -10.81
N GLN A 347 1.78 -12.44 -11.80
CA GLN A 347 3.04 -12.18 -12.49
C GLN A 347 4.14 -11.68 -11.54
N THR A 348 3.82 -10.70 -10.68
CA THR A 348 4.80 -10.14 -9.73
C THR A 348 5.23 -11.17 -8.68
N THR A 349 4.28 -11.90 -8.10
CA THR A 349 4.57 -12.88 -7.04
C THR A 349 5.32 -14.10 -7.58
N TRP A 350 4.97 -14.59 -8.78
CA TRP A 350 5.69 -15.67 -9.46
C TRP A 350 7.14 -15.30 -9.72
N ARG A 351 7.39 -14.12 -10.33
CA ARG A 351 8.75 -13.66 -10.67
C ARG A 351 9.63 -13.50 -9.44
N LYS A 352 9.09 -12.90 -8.38
CA LYS A 352 9.79 -12.79 -7.09
C LYS A 352 10.20 -14.17 -6.56
N ASN A 353 9.31 -15.15 -6.64
CA ASN A 353 9.61 -16.50 -6.19
C ASN A 353 10.63 -17.20 -7.11
N MET A 354 10.63 -16.92 -8.41
CA MET A 354 11.65 -17.40 -9.36
C MET A 354 13.04 -16.83 -9.08
N GLU A 355 13.14 -15.55 -8.78
CA GLU A 355 14.42 -14.91 -8.42
C GLU A 355 15.07 -15.52 -7.18
N LEU A 356 14.27 -16.02 -6.23
CA LEU A 356 14.76 -16.73 -5.04
C LEU A 356 15.27 -18.14 -5.32
N ILE A 357 15.11 -18.65 -6.55
CA ILE A 357 15.54 -19.98 -6.98
C ILE A 357 16.73 -19.91 -7.93
N LYS A 358 16.81 -18.85 -8.73
CA LYS A 358 17.93 -18.60 -9.65
C LYS A 358 19.22 -18.16 -8.94
N LYS A 359 19.12 -17.79 -7.66
CA LYS A 359 20.25 -17.57 -6.75
C LYS A 359 20.62 -18.87 -6.08
#